data_AF-A0A965HJM0-F1
#
_entry.id   AF-A0A965HJM0-F1
#
_cell.length_a   1.000
_cell.length_b   1.000
_cell.length_c   1.000
_cell.angle_alpha   90.00
_cell.angle_beta   90.00
_cell.angle_gamma   90.00
#
_symmetry.space_group_name_H-M   'P 1'
#
loop_
_entity.id
_entity.type
_entity.pdbx_description
1 polymer ?
#
loop_
_entity_poly.entity_id
_entity_poly.type
_entity_poly.pdbx_seq_one_letter_code
_entity_poly.pdbx_strand_id
1 'polypeptide(L)'
;MLILCLLSLAGWIRAEDPKLPVPPSENESSSGVLTSQAWEALAAKDFTTARARIERCKKLYGEKATEMQESLSVVPGPDTAREFWALNDVGTCLFILGKVEEAEGKKAEAIATYQEVIKSFPMAQCWDKQGWFWQPAVAAKERLTALTFDSAK
;
A
#
# COMPACT_ATOMS: atom_id res chain seq x y z
N MET A 1 -18.01 -6.71 -75.37
CA MET A 1 -16.94 -6.15 -74.51
C MET A 1 -17.58 -5.90 -73.15
N LEU A 2 -17.41 -6.83 -72.20
CA LEU A 2 -16.46 -6.72 -71.06
C LEU A 2 -16.74 -5.44 -70.24
N ILE A 3 -17.13 -5.44 -68.96
CA ILE A 3 -16.62 -6.19 -67.79
C ILE A 3 -17.67 -6.15 -66.65
N LEU A 4 -17.93 -7.30 -66.02
CA LEU A 4 -18.48 -7.43 -64.67
C LEU A 4 -17.43 -6.95 -63.66
N CYS A 5 -17.75 -6.00 -62.79
CA CYS A 5 -16.94 -5.70 -61.60
C CYS A 5 -17.82 -5.84 -60.36
N LEU A 6 -17.81 -7.04 -59.77
CA LEU A 6 -18.32 -7.32 -58.43
C LEU A 6 -17.32 -6.76 -57.42
N LEU A 7 -17.66 -5.67 -56.74
CA LEU A 7 -16.93 -5.24 -55.55
C LEU A 7 -17.60 -5.89 -54.34
N SER A 8 -16.98 -6.97 -53.84
CA SER A 8 -17.28 -7.52 -52.52
C SER A 8 -16.73 -6.57 -51.45
N LEU A 9 -17.62 -5.88 -50.75
CA LEU A 9 -17.28 -5.23 -49.50
C LEU A 9 -17.31 -6.29 -48.39
N ALA A 10 -16.25 -7.09 -48.32
CA ALA A 10 -15.92 -7.75 -47.06
C ALA A 10 -15.51 -6.63 -46.10
N GLY A 11 -16.36 -6.34 -45.11
CA GLY A 11 -16.01 -5.46 -44.02
C GLY A 11 -14.94 -6.15 -43.17
N TRP A 12 -13.73 -5.62 -43.20
CA TRP A 12 -12.68 -6.03 -42.26
C TRP A 12 -13.04 -5.40 -40.93
N ILE A 13 -13.57 -6.21 -40.00
CA ILE A 13 -13.59 -5.85 -38.59
C ILE A 13 -12.12 -5.71 -38.18
N ARG A 14 -11.65 -4.47 -38.02
CA ARG A 14 -10.37 -4.21 -37.39
C ARG A 14 -10.55 -4.56 -35.92
N ALA A 15 -9.99 -5.70 -35.51
CA ALA A 15 -9.77 -5.96 -34.09
C ALA A 15 -9.01 -4.76 -33.52
N GLU A 16 -9.56 -4.13 -32.48
CA GLU A 16 -8.84 -3.11 -31.74
C GLU A 16 -7.54 -3.74 -31.22
N ASP A 17 -6.40 -3.15 -31.59
CA ASP A 17 -5.09 -3.58 -31.09
C ASP A 17 -5.15 -3.62 -29.55
N PRO A 18 -4.68 -4.70 -28.90
CA PRO A 18 -4.65 -4.75 -27.45
C PRO A 18 -3.87 -3.53 -26.93
N LYS A 19 -4.55 -2.66 -26.18
CA LYS A 19 -3.90 -1.51 -25.53
C LYS A 19 -2.73 -2.05 -24.70
N LEU A 20 -1.51 -1.76 -25.14
CA LEU A 20 -0.32 -2.00 -24.34
C LEU A 20 -0.53 -1.33 -22.98
N PRO A 21 -0.17 -1.97 -21.87
CA PRO A 21 -0.31 -1.37 -20.55
C PRO A 21 0.50 -0.07 -20.53
N VAL A 22 -0.18 1.05 -20.32
CA VAL A 22 0.45 2.35 -20.18
C VAL A 22 1.32 2.29 -18.92
N PRO A 23 2.61 2.66 -18.98
CA PRO A 23 3.45 2.70 -17.80
C PRO A 23 2.83 3.66 -16.77
N PRO A 24 2.77 3.28 -15.48
CA PRO A 24 2.18 4.13 -14.45
C PRO A 24 2.79 5.53 -14.47
N SER A 25 1.96 6.56 -14.46
CA SER A 25 2.47 7.94 -14.34
C SER A 25 3.17 8.15 -12.99
N GLU A 26 4.06 9.13 -12.87
CA GLU A 26 4.82 9.37 -11.62
C GLU A 26 3.90 9.56 -10.39
N ASN A 27 2.69 10.10 -10.59
CA ASN A 27 1.72 10.28 -9.52
C ASN A 27 1.12 8.95 -9.00
N GLU A 28 0.99 7.93 -9.85
CA GLU A 28 0.47 6.61 -9.50
C GLU A 28 1.46 5.80 -8.64
N SER A 29 2.74 6.20 -8.69
CA SER A 29 3.80 5.58 -7.90
C SER A 29 4.12 6.32 -6.61
N SER A 30 3.45 7.44 -6.30
CA SER A 30 3.69 8.17 -5.04
C SER A 30 3.37 7.31 -3.82
N SER A 31 4.10 7.52 -2.72
CA SER A 31 3.94 6.75 -1.48
C SER A 31 2.51 6.82 -0.95
N GLY A 32 1.90 8.01 -0.94
CA GLY A 32 0.54 8.21 -0.46
C GLY A 32 -0.52 7.52 -1.33
N VAL A 33 -0.35 7.50 -2.65
CA VAL A 33 -1.24 6.76 -3.57
C VAL A 33 -1.12 5.26 -3.34
N LEU A 34 0.10 4.74 -3.22
CA LEU A 34 0.32 3.31 -2.95
C LEU A 34 -0.28 2.89 -1.60
N THR A 35 -0.11 3.71 -0.55
CA THR A 35 -0.72 3.47 0.77
C THR A 35 -2.25 3.49 0.69
N SER A 36 -2.84 4.46 -0.04
CA SER A 36 -4.29 4.56 -0.22
C SER A 36 -4.84 3.34 -0.96
N GLN A 37 -4.19 2.92 -2.04
CA GLN A 37 -4.56 1.72 -2.80
C GLN A 37 -4.40 0.45 -1.96
N ALA A 38 -3.40 0.38 -1.06
CA ALA A 38 -3.25 -0.75 -0.15
C ALA A 38 -4.42 -0.85 0.86
N TRP A 39 -4.88 0.29 1.38
CA TRP A 39 -6.08 0.34 2.23
C TRP A 39 -7.34 -0.11 1.50
N GLU A 40 -7.55 0.39 0.28
CA GLU A 40 -8.70 0.03 -0.57
C GLU A 40 -8.70 -1.46 -0.90
N ALA A 41 -7.53 -2.01 -1.27
CA ALA A 41 -7.38 -3.42 -1.57
C ALA A 41 -7.61 -4.31 -0.33
N LEU A 42 -7.10 -3.92 0.84
CA LEU A 42 -7.39 -4.61 2.11
C LEU A 42 -8.89 -4.62 2.40
N ALA A 43 -9.58 -3.48 2.24
CA ALA A 43 -11.03 -3.38 2.46
C ALA A 43 -11.82 -4.27 1.48
N ALA A 44 -11.37 -4.37 0.23
CA ALA A 44 -11.93 -5.25 -0.79
C ALA A 44 -11.54 -6.74 -0.61
N LYS A 45 -10.71 -7.07 0.39
CA LYS A 45 -10.08 -8.40 0.58
C LYS A 45 -9.23 -8.86 -0.61
N ASP A 46 -8.79 -7.93 -1.44
CA ASP A 46 -7.81 -8.17 -2.50
C ASP A 46 -6.40 -8.12 -1.91
N PHE A 47 -6.04 -9.18 -1.20
CA PHE A 47 -4.76 -9.27 -0.49
C PHE A 47 -3.56 -9.31 -1.44
N THR A 48 -3.74 -9.82 -2.66
CA THR A 48 -2.70 -9.82 -3.69
C THR A 48 -2.37 -8.40 -4.13
N THR A 49 -3.38 -7.59 -4.44
CA THR A 49 -3.16 -6.18 -4.78
C THR A 49 -2.62 -5.41 -3.58
N ALA A 50 -3.15 -5.63 -2.38
CA ALA A 50 -2.66 -4.96 -1.18
C ALA A 50 -1.14 -5.17 -0.99
N ARG A 51 -0.67 -6.42 -1.03
CA ARG A 51 0.77 -6.75 -0.93
C ARG A 51 1.57 -6.13 -2.07
N ALA A 52 1.06 -6.14 -3.30
CA ALA A 52 1.76 -5.54 -4.43
C ALA A 52 1.99 -4.03 -4.25
N ARG A 53 1.00 -3.29 -3.72
CA ARG A 53 1.13 -1.85 -3.44
C ARG A 53 2.08 -1.58 -2.27
N ILE A 54 1.99 -2.37 -1.20
CA ILE A 54 2.89 -2.30 -0.05
C ILE A 54 4.34 -2.53 -0.47
N GLU A 55 4.62 -3.61 -1.21
CA GLU A 55 5.97 -3.92 -1.68
C GLU A 55 6.50 -2.86 -2.63
N ARG A 56 5.63 -2.29 -3.49
CA ARG A 56 6.01 -1.17 -4.34
C ARG A 56 6.38 0.08 -3.52
N CYS A 57 5.60 0.40 -2.48
CA CYS A 57 5.86 1.54 -1.59
C CYS A 57 7.18 1.37 -0.86
N LYS A 58 7.40 0.20 -0.23
CA LYS A 58 8.66 -0.15 0.44
C LYS A 58 9.86 -0.06 -0.50
N LYS A 59 9.76 -0.62 -1.71
CA LYS A 59 10.85 -0.62 -2.68
C LYS A 59 11.25 0.79 -3.11
N LEU A 60 10.29 1.70 -3.28
CA LEU A 60 10.55 3.06 -3.73
C LEU A 60 10.98 4.00 -2.60
N TYR A 61 10.44 3.81 -1.40
CA TYR A 61 10.50 4.81 -0.34
C TYR A 61 11.07 4.31 0.98
N GLY A 62 11.41 3.02 1.09
CA GLY A 62 11.93 2.42 2.32
C GLY A 62 13.22 3.09 2.82
N GLU A 63 14.17 3.39 1.93
CA GLU A 63 15.41 4.08 2.30
C GLU A 63 15.11 5.49 2.84
N LYS A 64 14.25 6.25 2.16
CA LYS A 64 13.86 7.59 2.62
C LYS A 64 13.06 7.54 3.93
N ALA A 65 12.22 6.53 4.12
CA ALA A 65 11.49 6.31 5.36
C ALA A 65 12.45 6.07 6.54
N THR A 66 13.50 5.28 6.34
CA THR A 66 14.56 5.06 7.34
C THR A 66 15.30 6.35 7.66
N GLU A 67 15.75 7.10 6.65
CA GLU A 67 16.43 8.39 6.84
C GLU A 67 15.55 9.37 7.66
N MET A 68 14.26 9.46 7.31
CA MET A 68 13.29 10.28 8.04
C MET A 68 13.11 9.81 9.50
N GLN A 69 13.03 8.50 9.73
CA GLN A 69 12.93 7.94 11.08
C GLN A 69 14.17 8.24 11.92
N GLU A 70 15.36 8.12 11.35
CA GLU A 70 16.63 8.39 12.05
C GLU A 70 16.82 9.87 12.39
N SER A 71 16.18 10.78 11.63
CA SER A 71 16.18 12.22 11.94
C SER A 71 15.31 12.62 13.13
N LEU A 72 14.50 11.69 13.67
CA LEU A 72 13.51 11.94 14.71
C LEU A 72 13.87 11.29 16.04
N SER A 73 13.84 12.07 17.13
CA SER A 73 13.92 11.57 18.51
C SER A 73 12.55 11.54 19.21
N VAL A 74 11.54 12.20 18.64
CA VAL A 74 10.18 12.31 19.15
C VAL A 74 9.19 12.33 18.00
N VAL A 75 7.95 11.90 18.26
CA VAL A 75 6.86 11.95 17.29
C VAL A 75 6.61 13.42 16.90
N PRO A 76 6.62 13.76 15.59
CA PRO A 76 6.30 15.12 15.13
C PRO A 76 4.89 15.55 15.54
N GLY A 77 4.70 16.85 15.78
CA GLY A 77 3.37 17.43 16.00
C GLY A 77 2.49 17.37 14.74
N PRO A 78 1.17 17.60 14.86
CA PRO A 78 0.23 17.47 13.74
C PRO A 78 0.54 18.42 12.57
N ASP A 79 1.11 19.59 12.83
CA ASP A 79 1.45 20.59 11.80
C ASP A 79 2.64 20.15 10.93
N THR A 80 3.58 19.38 11.49
CA THR A 80 4.80 18.93 10.81
C THR A 80 4.78 17.45 10.44
N ALA A 81 3.79 16.69 10.93
CA ALA A 81 3.65 15.25 10.66
C ALA A 81 3.76 14.92 9.17
N ARG A 82 3.17 15.75 8.29
CA ARG A 82 3.16 15.54 6.84
C ARG A 82 4.54 15.67 6.17
N GLU A 83 5.50 16.33 6.81
CA GLU A 83 6.86 16.48 6.27
C GLU A 83 7.59 15.13 6.22
N PHE A 84 7.20 14.20 7.09
CA PHE A 84 7.74 12.84 7.19
C PHE A 84 6.96 11.85 6.32
N TRP A 85 6.58 12.27 5.12
CA TRP A 85 5.68 11.53 4.22
C TRP A 85 6.14 10.09 3.95
N ALA A 86 7.42 9.86 3.67
CA ALA A 86 7.91 8.51 3.33
C ALA A 86 7.84 7.59 4.54
N LEU A 87 8.27 8.08 5.70
CA LEU A 87 8.16 7.37 6.98
C LEU A 87 6.71 6.99 7.28
N ASN A 88 5.82 7.97 7.18
CA ASN A 88 4.41 7.82 7.44
C ASN A 88 3.76 6.75 6.54
N ASP A 89 4.01 6.84 5.23
CA ASP A 89 3.42 5.95 4.25
C ASP A 89 3.98 4.54 4.32
N VAL A 90 5.30 4.37 4.47
CA VAL A 90 5.94 3.05 4.61
C VAL A 90 5.56 2.37 5.92
N GLY A 91 5.56 3.11 7.04
CA GLY A 91 5.12 2.58 8.33
C GLY A 91 3.65 2.17 8.32
N THR A 92 2.80 2.94 7.64
CA THR A 92 1.39 2.59 7.44
C THR A 92 1.24 1.36 6.53
N CYS A 93 2.00 1.26 5.44
CA CYS A 93 1.98 0.10 4.55
C CYS A 93 2.35 -1.20 5.28
N LEU A 94 3.35 -1.18 6.17
CA LEU A 94 3.68 -2.35 6.99
C LEU A 94 2.58 -2.69 8.00
N PHE A 95 1.91 -1.69 8.58
CA PHE A 95 0.73 -1.97 9.40
C PHE A 95 -0.39 -2.64 8.60
N ILE A 96 -0.68 -2.17 7.38
CA ILE A 96 -1.64 -2.81 6.47
C ILE A 96 -1.20 -4.24 6.15
N LEU A 97 0.09 -4.50 5.96
CA LEU A 97 0.60 -5.85 5.71
C LEU A 97 0.27 -6.81 6.85
N GLY A 98 0.48 -6.38 8.09
CA GLY A 98 0.07 -7.17 9.26
C GLY A 98 -1.44 -7.43 9.27
N LYS A 99 -2.26 -6.43 8.90
CA LYS A 99 -3.73 -6.61 8.78
C LYS A 99 -4.11 -7.61 7.70
N VAL A 100 -3.41 -7.61 6.57
CA VAL A 100 -3.59 -8.60 5.50
C VAL A 100 -3.27 -10.01 6.02
N GLU A 101 -2.16 -10.16 6.74
CA GLU A 101 -1.73 -11.45 7.31
C GLU A 101 -2.72 -11.98 8.35
N GLU A 102 -3.22 -11.11 9.23
CA GLU A 102 -4.30 -11.46 10.16
C GLU A 102 -5.54 -11.97 9.41
N ALA A 103 -5.96 -11.26 8.35
CA ALA A 103 -7.15 -11.61 7.57
C ALA A 103 -6.99 -12.94 6.81
N GLU A 104 -5.76 -13.32 6.48
CA GLU A 104 -5.43 -14.61 5.87
C GLU A 104 -5.17 -15.73 6.90
N GLY A 105 -5.30 -15.46 8.20
CA GLY A 105 -5.02 -16.43 9.27
C GLY A 105 -3.53 -16.69 9.51
N LYS A 106 -2.65 -15.89 8.91
CA LYS A 106 -1.18 -15.98 9.00
C LYS A 106 -0.68 -15.27 10.26
N LYS A 107 -1.02 -15.84 11.41
CA LYS A 107 -0.84 -15.18 12.72
C LYS A 107 0.63 -14.90 13.07
N ALA A 108 1.53 -15.83 12.76
CA ALA A 108 2.95 -15.68 13.10
C ALA A 108 3.60 -14.57 12.26
N GLU A 109 3.24 -14.51 10.98
CA GLU A 109 3.64 -13.48 10.03
C GLU A 109 3.14 -12.10 10.48
N ALA A 110 1.84 -12.00 10.80
CA ALA A 110 1.25 -10.76 11.30
C ALA A 110 1.98 -10.23 12.55
N ILE A 111 2.32 -11.13 13.48
CA ILE A 111 3.09 -10.77 14.68
C ILE A 111 4.47 -10.21 14.29
N ALA A 112 5.19 -10.90 13.40
CA ALA A 112 6.51 -10.46 12.96
C ALA A 112 6.45 -9.08 12.27
N THR A 113 5.47 -8.87 11.40
CA THR A 113 5.27 -7.60 10.70
C THR A 113 4.87 -6.46 11.65
N TYR A 114 4.00 -6.70 12.63
CA TYR A 114 3.70 -5.67 13.63
C TYR A 114 4.91 -5.31 14.51
N GLN A 115 5.73 -6.30 14.87
CA GLN A 115 7.00 -6.03 15.55
C GLN A 115 7.95 -5.19 14.69
N GLU A 116 7.99 -5.43 13.38
CA GLU A 116 8.76 -4.61 12.44
C GLU A 116 8.30 -3.15 12.43
N VAL A 117 6.98 -2.88 12.36
CA VAL A 117 6.45 -1.51 12.43
C VAL A 117 6.92 -0.80 13.70
N ILE A 118 6.81 -1.47 14.85
CA ILE A 118 7.15 -0.91 16.15
C ILE A 118 8.65 -0.61 16.27
N LYS A 119 9.48 -1.50 15.75
CA LYS A 119 10.94 -1.39 15.85
C LYS A 119 11.50 -0.39 14.84
N SER A 120 11.05 -0.48 13.59
CA SER A 120 11.69 0.20 12.47
C SER A 120 11.07 1.56 12.18
N PHE A 121 9.78 1.77 12.49
CA PHE A 121 9.07 3.01 12.18
C PHE A 121 8.21 3.54 13.36
N PRO A 122 8.78 3.66 14.57
CA PRO A 122 8.02 4.06 15.77
C PRO A 122 7.41 5.46 15.70
N MET A 123 7.93 6.36 14.85
CA MET A 123 7.48 7.75 14.76
C MET A 123 6.52 8.02 13.59
N ALA A 124 6.19 6.98 12.80
CA ALA A 124 5.26 7.11 11.69
C ALA A 124 3.88 7.58 12.18
N GLN A 125 3.23 8.41 11.37
CA GLN A 125 1.89 8.93 11.59
C GLN A 125 1.05 8.83 10.31
N CYS A 126 -0.23 8.51 10.44
CA CYS A 126 -1.14 8.44 9.32
C CYS A 126 -2.36 9.34 9.59
N TRP A 127 -2.74 10.14 8.60
CA TRP A 127 -3.92 10.99 8.69
C TRP A 127 -5.19 10.15 8.57
N ASP A 128 -6.04 10.20 9.60
CA ASP A 128 -7.39 9.67 9.54
C ASP A 128 -8.33 10.71 8.90
N LYS A 129 -9.26 10.23 8.06
CA LYS A 129 -10.28 11.10 7.44
C LYS A 129 -11.18 11.79 8.48
N GLN A 130 -11.21 11.29 9.70
CA GLN A 130 -11.94 11.85 10.83
C GLN A 130 -11.21 13.02 11.53
N GLY A 131 -10.00 13.39 11.08
CA GLY A 131 -9.39 14.67 11.45
C GLY A 131 -8.22 14.60 12.43
N TRP A 132 -7.61 13.44 12.63
CA TRP A 132 -6.45 13.27 13.52
C TRP A 132 -5.35 12.43 12.87
N PHE A 133 -4.12 12.58 13.36
CA PHE A 133 -3.04 11.63 13.09
C PHE A 133 -3.06 10.49 14.11
N TRP A 134 -3.02 9.26 13.65
CA TRP A 134 -2.76 8.08 14.47
C TRP A 134 -1.38 7.50 14.15
N GLN A 135 -0.85 6.64 15.03
CA GLN A 135 0.48 6.05 14.86
C GLN A 135 0.38 4.55 14.51
N PRO A 136 0.92 4.11 13.35
CA PRO A 136 1.02 2.70 12.99
C PRO A 136 1.67 1.82 14.05
N ALA A 137 2.72 2.31 14.70
CA ALA A 137 3.40 1.57 15.76
C ALA A 137 2.53 1.38 17.02
N VAL A 138 1.67 2.35 17.36
CA VAL A 138 0.74 2.21 18.49
C VAL A 138 -0.36 1.19 18.16
N ALA A 139 -0.98 1.33 16.98
CA ALA A 139 -1.99 0.37 16.52
C ALA A 139 -1.41 -1.06 16.40
N ALA A 140 -0.16 -1.19 15.93
CA ALA A 140 0.55 -2.47 15.85
C ALA A 140 0.73 -3.12 17.24
N LYS A 141 1.05 -2.33 18.28
CA LYS A 141 1.15 -2.84 19.66
C LYS A 141 -0.19 -3.41 20.13
N GLU A 142 -1.29 -2.70 19.87
CA GLU A 142 -2.63 -3.17 20.23
C GLU A 142 -2.99 -4.49 19.52
N ARG A 143 -2.65 -4.62 18.23
CA ARG A 143 -2.82 -5.88 17.49
C ARG A 143 -1.97 -7.01 18.05
N LEU A 144 -0.70 -6.75 18.38
CA LEU A 144 0.17 -7.75 19.01
C LEU A 144 -0.38 -8.27 20.33
N THR A 145 -0.88 -7.37 21.17
CA THR A 145 -1.58 -7.75 22.41
C THR A 145 -2.74 -8.68 22.07
N ALA A 146 -3.68 -8.28 21.21
CA ALA A 146 -4.82 -9.11 20.85
C ALA A 146 -4.41 -10.52 20.36
N LEU A 147 -3.45 -10.58 19.42
CA LEU A 147 -2.99 -11.83 18.84
C LEU A 147 -2.28 -12.74 19.87
N THR A 148 -1.44 -12.18 20.74
CA THR A 148 -0.69 -13.01 21.71
C THR A 148 -1.57 -13.52 22.84
N PHE A 149 -2.56 -12.74 23.30
CA PHE A 149 -3.54 -13.19 24.28
C PHE A 149 -4.46 -14.30 23.73
N ASP A 150 -4.84 -14.24 22.44
CA ASP A 150 -5.64 -15.29 21.80
C ASP A 150 -4.87 -16.62 21.63
N SER A 151 -3.53 -16.61 21.66
CA SER A 151 -2.73 -17.85 21.64
C SER A 151 -2.64 -18.55 23.00
N ALA A 152 -3.05 -17.88 24.09
CA ALA A 152 -2.94 -18.40 25.46
C ALA A 152 -4.23 -19.09 25.94
N LYS A 153 -5.27 -19.17 25.10
CA LYS A 153 -6.52 -19.89 25.33
C LYS A 153 -6.54 -21.17 24.51
#